data_AF-A0A2H0BDQ4-F1
#
_entry.id   AF-A0A2H0BDQ4-F1
#
_cell.length_a   1.000
_cell.length_b   1.000
_cell.length_c   1.000
_cell.angle_alpha   90.00
_cell.angle_beta   90.00
_cell.angle_gamma   90.00
#
_symmetry.space_group_name_H-M   'P 1'
#
loop_
_entity.id
_entity.type
_entity.pdbx_description
1 polymer ?
#
loop_
_entity_poly.entity_id
_entity_poly.type
_entity_poly.pdbx_seq_one_letter_code
_entity_poly.pdbx_strand_id
1 'polypeptide(L)'
;MQFHNLRAKTKRKRAQQKGRGGTRGKTAGRGTKGQNARAGRKKRPELRDVIKRMPKLRGRGKSSLKSFQSKHKGQVLKEFLAKKKLAARS
;
A
#
# COMPACT_ATOMS: atom_id res chain seq x y z
N MET A 1 -35.62 8.55 3.69
CA MET A 1 -35.09 7.18 3.84
C MET A 1 -34.73 6.96 5.30
N GLN A 2 -35.12 5.81 5.90
CA GLN A 2 -34.82 5.48 7.29
C GLN A 2 -33.54 4.65 7.41
N PHE A 3 -32.81 4.75 8.54
CA PHE A 3 -31.54 4.06 8.71
C PHE A 3 -31.64 2.53 8.63
N HIS A 4 -32.73 1.94 9.12
CA HIS A 4 -32.96 0.49 9.07
C HIS A 4 -33.19 -0.05 7.65
N ASN A 5 -33.41 0.83 6.68
CA ASN A 5 -33.61 0.45 5.27
C ASN A 5 -32.29 0.43 4.47
N LEU A 6 -31.18 0.89 5.05
CA LEU A 6 -29.88 0.94 4.37
C LEU A 6 -29.26 -0.46 4.33
N ARG A 7 -29.05 -1.00 3.12
CA ARG A 7 -28.36 -2.27 2.87
C ARG A 7 -27.08 -2.04 2.07
N ALA A 8 -26.04 -2.81 2.36
CA ALA A 8 -24.79 -2.73 1.62
C ALA A 8 -24.96 -3.29 0.20
N LYS A 9 -24.51 -2.55 -0.82
CA LYS A 9 -24.54 -2.98 -2.24
C LYS A 9 -23.64 -4.21 -2.49
N THR A 10 -22.56 -4.36 -1.72
CA THR A 10 -21.57 -5.45 -1.87
C THR A 10 -21.41 -6.25 -0.58
N LYS A 11 -21.03 -7.53 -0.73
CA LYS A 11 -20.79 -8.42 0.43
C LYS A 11 -19.57 -7.95 1.21
N ARG A 12 -19.74 -7.80 2.53
CA ARG A 12 -18.63 -7.50 3.44
C ARG A 12 -17.73 -8.73 3.59
N LYS A 13 -16.42 -8.54 3.44
CA LYS A 13 -15.44 -9.60 3.73
C LYS A 13 -15.30 -9.76 5.24
N ARG A 14 -15.42 -10.99 5.74
CA ARG A 14 -15.19 -11.33 7.16
C ARG A 14 -13.79 -11.93 7.30
N ALA A 15 -13.10 -11.60 8.40
CA ALA A 15 -11.81 -12.19 8.73
C ALA A 15 -11.97 -13.69 9.07
N GLN A 16 -10.98 -14.49 8.68
CA GLN A 16 -10.94 -15.91 9.03
C GLN A 16 -10.50 -16.07 10.49
N GLN A 17 -11.32 -16.75 11.30
CA GLN A 17 -10.98 -17.11 12.67
C GLN A 17 -10.03 -18.32 12.67
N LYS A 18 -8.80 -18.14 13.16
CA LYS A 18 -7.79 -19.21 13.27
C LYS A 18 -7.84 -19.82 14.67
N GLY A 19 -7.62 -21.13 14.80
CA GLY A 19 -7.67 -21.81 16.11
C GLY A 19 -9.09 -22.03 16.66
N ARG A 20 -10.09 -22.15 15.78
CA ARG A 20 -11.51 -22.37 16.11
C ARG A 20 -12.10 -23.46 15.20
N GLY A 21 -11.51 -24.66 15.22
CA GLY A 21 -11.93 -25.78 14.37
C GLY A 21 -11.59 -25.63 12.87
N GLY A 22 -11.92 -26.65 12.06
CA GLY A 22 -11.74 -26.66 10.60
C GLY A 22 -10.27 -26.66 10.13
N THR A 23 -10.03 -26.17 8.89
CA THR A 23 -8.74 -26.25 8.17
C THR A 23 -7.55 -25.67 8.92
N ARG A 24 -7.75 -24.70 9.82
CA ARG A 24 -6.69 -24.06 10.63
C ARG A 24 -6.97 -24.15 12.12
N GLY A 25 -7.66 -25.20 12.56
CA GLY A 25 -7.99 -25.45 13.97
C GLY A 25 -6.77 -25.85 14.80
N LYS A 26 -6.11 -26.94 14.43
CA LYS A 26 -5.05 -27.57 15.26
C LYS A 26 -3.75 -26.76 15.33
N THR A 27 -3.27 -26.26 14.19
CA THR A 27 -1.94 -25.62 14.09
C THR A 27 -1.99 -24.16 13.64
N ALA A 28 -3.19 -23.59 13.45
CA ALA A 28 -3.39 -22.27 12.85
C ALA A 28 -2.69 -22.07 11.47
N GLY A 29 -2.31 -23.16 10.80
CA GLY A 29 -1.53 -23.13 9.56
C GLY A 29 -0.02 -22.95 9.76
N ARG A 30 0.52 -23.18 10.97
CA ARG A 30 1.96 -23.04 11.28
C ARG A 30 2.72 -24.37 11.35
N GLY A 31 2.04 -25.51 11.18
CA GLY A 31 2.62 -26.83 11.40
C GLY A 31 2.74 -27.20 12.89
N THR A 32 3.36 -28.33 13.20
CA THR A 32 3.42 -28.88 14.56
C THR A 32 4.54 -28.29 15.40
N LYS A 33 5.79 -28.45 14.95
CA LYS A 33 7.01 -28.04 15.67
C LYS A 33 7.96 -27.31 14.74
N GLY A 34 8.84 -26.49 15.33
CA GLY A 34 9.89 -25.77 14.61
C GLY A 34 9.95 -24.28 14.96
N GLN A 35 11.02 -23.63 14.53
CA GLN A 35 11.29 -22.22 14.86
C GLN A 35 10.23 -21.25 14.34
N ASN A 36 9.51 -21.61 13.27
CA ASN A 36 8.41 -20.81 12.70
C ASN A 36 7.07 -21.01 13.42
N ALA A 37 6.91 -22.08 14.21
CA ALA A 37 5.67 -22.39 14.91
C ALA A 37 5.59 -21.75 16.30
N ARG A 38 6.74 -21.38 16.89
CA ARG A 38 6.85 -20.78 18.22
C ARG A 38 6.57 -19.28 18.20
N ALA A 39 6.00 -18.76 19.29
CA ALA A 39 5.80 -17.32 19.47
C ALA A 39 7.14 -16.62 19.77
N GLY A 40 7.16 -15.28 19.62
CA GLY A 40 8.28 -14.44 20.06
C GLY A 40 9.49 -14.36 19.12
N ARG A 41 9.72 -15.34 18.24
CA ARG A 41 10.85 -15.28 17.30
C ARG A 41 10.47 -14.66 15.95
N LYS A 42 10.99 -13.47 15.65
CA LYS A 42 11.00 -12.89 14.30
C LYS A 42 12.34 -13.20 13.63
N LYS A 43 12.36 -14.12 12.66
CA LYS A 43 13.58 -14.40 11.87
C LYS A 43 14.00 -13.16 11.10
N ARG A 44 15.30 -12.91 11.02
CA ARG A 44 15.86 -11.86 10.17
C ARG A 44 15.53 -12.20 8.70
N PRO A 45 14.87 -11.31 7.94
CA PRO A 45 14.67 -11.52 6.51
C PRO A 45 16.01 -11.46 5.78
N GLU A 46 16.27 -12.40 4.88
CA GLU A 46 17.49 -12.47 4.06
C GLU A 46 17.69 -11.20 3.22
N LEU A 47 16.59 -10.58 2.78
CA LEU A 47 16.57 -9.31 2.08
C LEU A 47 17.25 -8.18 2.87
N ARG A 48 17.34 -8.28 4.20
CA ARG A 48 18.08 -7.29 5.00
C ARG A 48 19.56 -7.28 4.68
N ASP A 49 20.15 -8.43 4.38
CA ASP A 49 21.59 -8.53 4.10
C ASP A 49 21.89 -8.06 2.67
N VAL A 50 20.97 -8.33 1.75
CA VAL A 50 20.97 -7.75 0.39
C VAL A 50 20.90 -6.23 0.44
N ILE A 51 19.96 -5.66 1.19
CA ILE A 51 19.83 -4.19 1.34
C ILE A 51 21.09 -3.58 1.95
N LYS A 52 21.67 -4.20 2.98
CA LYS A 52 22.85 -3.66 3.65
C LYS A 52 24.09 -3.67 2.77
N ARG A 53 24.18 -4.61 1.83
CA ARG A 53 25.29 -4.67 0.87
C ARG A 53 25.18 -3.60 -0.23
N MET A 54 23.96 -3.16 -0.57
CA MET A 54 23.76 -2.15 -1.60
C MET A 54 24.10 -0.74 -1.07
N PRO A 55 24.83 0.08 -1.86
CA PRO A 55 25.03 1.47 -1.51
C PRO A 55 23.70 2.22 -1.52
N LYS A 56 23.54 3.19 -0.60
CA LYS A 56 22.36 4.06 -0.59
C LYS A 56 22.34 4.90 -1.86
N LEU A 57 21.17 5.02 -2.49
CA LEU A 57 20.99 5.89 -3.64
C LEU A 57 21.20 7.36 -3.22
N ARG A 58 22.08 8.06 -3.93
CA ARG A 58 22.31 9.51 -3.73
C ARG A 58 21.06 10.29 -4.15
N GLY A 59 20.62 11.26 -3.35
CA GLY A 59 19.46 12.11 -3.64
C GLY A 59 18.08 11.50 -3.37
N ARG A 60 17.97 10.23 -2.97
CA ARG A 60 16.69 9.61 -2.58
C ARG A 60 16.26 10.13 -1.20
N GLY A 61 15.51 11.23 -1.17
CA GLY A 61 14.98 11.84 0.06
C GLY A 61 14.31 13.20 -0.14
N LYS A 62 14.70 13.95 -1.17
CA LYS A 62 14.00 15.16 -1.60
C LYS A 62 13.30 14.89 -2.93
N SER A 63 11.96 14.97 -2.93
CA SER A 63 11.08 14.89 -4.10
C SER A 63 11.10 13.62 -4.98
N SER A 64 11.19 12.41 -4.41
CA SER A 64 11.20 11.16 -5.21
C SER A 64 9.94 10.91 -6.06
N LEU A 65 8.84 11.63 -5.79
CA LEU A 65 7.57 11.51 -6.51
C LEU A 65 7.20 12.79 -7.29
N LYS A 66 8.07 13.81 -7.36
CA LYS A 66 7.81 14.93 -8.26
C LYS A 66 8.18 14.49 -9.67
N SER A 67 7.22 14.53 -10.57
CA SER A 67 7.49 14.37 -11.99
C SER A 67 8.48 15.45 -12.41
N PHE A 68 9.51 15.06 -13.17
CA PHE A 68 10.45 15.99 -13.81
C PHE A 68 9.74 16.67 -15.00
N GLN A 69 8.57 17.26 -14.77
CA GLN A 69 7.91 18.05 -15.78
C GLN A 69 8.63 19.39 -15.85
N SER A 70 9.19 19.70 -17.03
CA SER A 70 9.72 21.03 -17.31
C SER A 70 8.60 22.05 -17.08
N LYS A 71 8.77 22.97 -16.14
CA LYS A 71 7.79 24.04 -15.90
C LYS A 71 7.68 24.90 -17.17
N HIS A 72 6.47 25.09 -17.69
CA HIS A 72 6.22 26.06 -18.75
C HIS A 72 6.59 27.48 -18.27
N LYS A 73 7.18 28.29 -19.14
CA LYS A 73 7.58 29.68 -18.87
C LYS A 73 7.05 30.61 -19.96
N GLY A 74 6.94 31.91 -19.65
CA GLY A 74 6.59 32.94 -20.63
C GLY A 74 5.17 32.80 -21.19
N GLN A 75 5.02 33.00 -22.49
CA GLN A 75 3.72 32.97 -23.19
C GLN A 75 3.06 31.58 -23.11
N VAL A 76 3.85 30.51 -23.23
CA VAL A 76 3.38 29.12 -23.12
C VAL A 76 2.69 28.83 -21.79
N LEU A 77 3.16 29.44 -20.69
CA LEU A 77 2.49 29.28 -19.39
C LEU A 77 1.14 30.00 -19.35
N LYS A 78 1.03 31.19 -19.94
CA LYS A 78 -0.22 31.97 -20.00
C LYS A 78 -1.27 31.20 -20.80
N GLU A 79 -0.90 30.66 -21.94
CA GLU A 79 -1.74 29.83 -22.79
C GLU A 79 -2.21 28.56 -22.09
N PHE A 80 -1.28 27.84 -21.44
CA PHE A 80 -1.60 26.65 -20.66
C PHE A 80 -2.60 26.95 -19.53
N LEU A 81 -2.39 28.02 -18.78
CA LEU A 81 -3.28 28.43 -17.68
C LEU A 81 -4.67 28.87 -18.20
N ALA A 82 -4.72 29.58 -19.32
CA ALA A 82 -5.97 29.97 -19.97
C ALA A 82 -6.77 28.75 -20.43
N LYS A 83 -6.11 27.79 -21.09
CA LYS A 83 -6.71 26.53 -21.54
C LYS A 83 -7.19 25.68 -20.37
N LYS A 84 -6.42 25.60 -19.28
CA LYS A 84 -6.81 24.91 -18.05
C LYS A 84 -8.03 25.55 -17.38
N LYS A 85 -8.10 26.89 -17.35
CA LYS A 85 -9.23 27.63 -16.76
C LYS A 85 -10.53 27.41 -17.54
N LEU A 86 -10.45 27.30 -18.87
CA LEU A 86 -11.58 26.94 -19.73
C LEU A 86 -12.05 25.50 -19.50
N ALA A 87 -11.13 24.54 -19.46
CA ALA A 87 -11.44 23.13 -19.24
C ALA A 87 -12.01 22.81 -17.84
N ALA A 88 -11.80 23.68 -16.85
CA ALA A 88 -12.37 23.53 -15.51
C ALA A 88 -13.77 24.18 -15.36
N ARG A 89 -14.22 24.93 -16.37
CA ARG A 89 -15.54 25.61 -16.40
C ARG A 89 -16.60 24.82 -17.17
N SER A 90 -16.19 23.80 -17.92
CA SER A 90 -17.03 22.77 -18.53
C SER A 90 -17.23 21.61 -17.57
#